data_AF-A0A9N9TAY4-F1
#
_entry.id   AF-A0A9N9TAY4-F1
#
_cell.length_a   1.000
_cell.length_b   1.000
_cell.length_c   1.000
_cell.angle_alpha   90.00
_cell.angle_beta   90.00
_cell.angle_gamma   90.00
#
_symmetry.space_group_name_H-M   'P 1'
#
loop_
_entity.id
_entity.type
_entity.pdbx_description
1 polymer ?
#
loop_
_entity_poly.entity_id
_entity_poly.type
_entity_poly.pdbx_seq_one_letter_code
_entity_poly.pdbx_strand_id
1 'polypeptide(L)'
;MINSKNVEVIPTKQLKLFGSKQHSNLSEKKVSEIDIALIKMITKDYQPLSLVENAGFLEYSKALQPLYTPPSRKKLTYDFNF
;
A
#
# COMPACT_ATOMS: atom_id res chain seq x y z
N MET A 1 -35.18 53.53 -25.87
CA MET A 1 -34.32 52.54 -26.55
C MET A 1 -32.96 52.53 -25.86
N ILE A 2 -32.65 51.49 -25.08
CA ILE A 2 -31.31 51.29 -24.48
C ILE A 2 -30.90 49.83 -24.73
N ASN A 3 -29.73 49.68 -25.36
CA ASN A 3 -29.17 48.45 -25.91
C ASN A 3 -28.94 47.35 -24.85
N SER A 4 -29.50 46.17 -25.09
CA SER A 4 -29.03 44.92 -24.50
C SER A 4 -27.62 44.63 -25.01
N LYS A 5 -26.61 44.90 -24.17
CA LYS A 5 -25.25 44.40 -24.39
C LYS A 5 -25.29 42.88 -24.21
N ASN A 6 -25.00 42.15 -25.29
CA ASN A 6 -24.64 40.73 -25.25
C ASN A 6 -23.44 40.58 -24.29
N VAL A 7 -23.68 40.01 -23.12
CA VAL A 7 -22.62 39.56 -22.22
C VAL A 7 -22.30 38.13 -22.62
N GLU A 8 -21.26 37.95 -23.42
CA GLU A 8 -20.71 36.63 -23.70
C GLU A 8 -20.15 36.06 -22.40
N VAL A 9 -20.86 35.07 -21.86
CA VAL A 9 -20.44 34.29 -20.70
C VAL A 9 -19.21 33.50 -21.11
N ILE A 10 -18.02 33.90 -20.68
CA ILE A 10 -16.78 33.16 -20.93
C ILE A 10 -16.86 31.85 -20.14
N PRO A 11 -16.93 30.67 -20.78
CA PRO A 11 -16.95 29.42 -20.05
C PRO A 11 -15.56 29.18 -19.47
N THR A 12 -15.44 29.24 -18.15
CA THR A 12 -14.21 28.84 -17.47
C THR A 12 -13.95 27.37 -17.76
N LYS A 13 -12.96 27.06 -18.60
CA LYS A 13 -12.46 25.68 -18.80
C LYS A 13 -11.75 25.24 -17.52
N GLN A 14 -12.52 24.84 -16.52
CA GLN A 14 -11.98 24.23 -15.31
C GLN A 14 -11.45 22.84 -15.69
N LEU A 15 -10.13 22.68 -15.66
CA LEU A 15 -9.51 21.37 -15.81
C LEU A 15 -9.93 20.51 -14.61
N LYS A 16 -10.62 19.39 -14.89
CA LYS A 16 -10.87 18.36 -13.88
C LYS A 16 -9.52 17.76 -13.51
N LEU A 17 -9.14 17.91 -12.24
CA LEU A 17 -7.98 17.25 -11.67
C LEU A 17 -8.26 15.74 -11.63
N PHE A 18 -7.92 15.04 -12.69
CA PHE A 18 -7.77 13.59 -12.65
C PHE A 18 -6.54 13.30 -11.81
N GLY A 19 -6.71 13.35 -10.48
CA GLY A 19 -5.73 12.81 -9.57
C GLY A 19 -5.54 11.36 -9.96
N SER A 20 -4.41 11.05 -10.59
CA SER A 20 -3.98 9.67 -10.74
C SER A 20 -3.81 9.14 -9.32
N LYS A 21 -4.85 8.49 -8.79
CA LYS A 21 -4.68 7.51 -7.73
C LYS A 21 -3.91 6.35 -8.35
N GLN A 22 -2.62 6.57 -8.60
CA GLN A 22 -1.68 5.47 -8.60
C GLN A 22 -1.71 4.99 -7.15
N HIS A 23 -2.59 4.03 -6.86
CA HIS A 23 -2.33 3.09 -5.81
C HIS A 23 -0.99 2.48 -6.21
N SER A 24 0.10 3.04 -5.70
CA SER A 24 1.45 2.57 -5.97
C SER A 24 1.53 1.21 -5.29
N ASN A 25 1.03 0.17 -5.96
CA ASN A 25 1.16 -1.18 -5.47
C ASN A 25 2.66 -1.47 -5.37
N LEU A 26 3.07 -2.09 -4.28
CA LEU A 26 4.47 -2.48 -4.13
C LEU A 26 4.80 -3.51 -5.21
N SER A 27 5.97 -3.37 -5.85
CA SER A 27 6.42 -4.37 -6.83
C SER A 27 6.49 -5.75 -6.16
N GLU A 28 6.02 -6.78 -6.85
CA GLU A 28 6.06 -8.17 -6.37
C GLU A 28 7.45 -8.60 -5.88
N LYS A 29 8.51 -8.10 -6.54
CA LYS A 29 9.91 -8.34 -6.12
C LYS A 29 10.23 -7.78 -4.75
N LYS A 30 9.72 -6.59 -4.42
CA LYS A 30 9.95 -5.98 -3.11
C LYS A 30 9.15 -6.68 -2.02
N VAL A 31 7.95 -7.16 -2.34
CA VAL A 31 7.14 -7.95 -1.39
C VAL A 31 7.89 -9.23 -1.03
N SER A 32 8.39 -9.96 -2.03
CA SER A 32 9.14 -11.20 -1.78
C SER A 32 10.46 -10.96 -1.03
N GLU A 33 11.17 -9.86 -1.31
CA GLU A 33 12.35 -9.46 -0.54
C GLU A 33 12.03 -9.25 0.95
N ILE A 34 10.91 -8.57 1.26
CA ILE A 34 10.45 -8.35 2.63
C ILE A 34 10.03 -9.67 3.29
N ASP A 35 9.31 -10.53 2.57
CA ASP A 35 8.89 -11.84 3.09
C ASP A 35 10.08 -12.73 3.44
N ILE A 36 11.12 -12.75 2.59
CA ILE A 36 12.37 -13.48 2.86
C ILE A 36 13.06 -12.92 4.11
N ALA A 37 13.12 -11.59 4.27
CA ALA A 37 13.70 -10.96 5.45
C ALA A 37 12.91 -11.30 6.73
N LEU A 38 11.58 -11.31 6.65
CA LEU A 38 10.68 -11.69 7.74
C LEU A 38 10.89 -13.15 8.17
N ILE A 39 10.94 -14.07 7.21
CA ILE A 39 11.18 -15.49 7.48
C ILE A 39 12.57 -15.69 8.11
N LYS A 40 13.60 -15.01 7.60
CA LYS A 40 14.95 -15.06 8.18
C LYS A 40 14.97 -14.62 9.64
N MET A 41 14.28 -13.53 9.98
CA MET A 41 14.16 -13.06 11.36
C MET A 41 13.46 -14.10 12.23
N ILE A 42 12.34 -14.67 11.77
CA ILE A 42 11.59 -15.68 12.51
C ILE A 42 12.45 -16.91 12.81
N THR A 43 13.16 -17.42 11.80
CA THR A 43 14.00 -18.62 11.92
C THR A 43 15.24 -18.36 12.77
N LYS A 44 15.89 -17.20 12.60
CA LYS A 44 17.13 -16.88 13.31
C LYS A 44 16.92 -16.59 14.79
N ASP A 45 15.84 -15.88 15.11
CA ASP A 45 15.55 -15.44 16.47
C ASP A 45 14.57 -16.38 17.19
N TYR A 46 14.32 -17.58 16.63
CA TYR A 46 13.39 -18.59 17.12
C TYR A 46 12.01 -18.01 17.52
N GLN A 47 11.52 -17.06 16.73
CA GLN A 47 10.25 -16.39 17.02
C GLN A 47 9.06 -17.28 16.64
N PRO A 48 7.93 -17.14 17.35
CA PRO A 48 6.73 -17.87 16.98
C PRO A 48 6.13 -17.35 15.67
N LEU A 49 5.55 -18.25 14.87
CA LEU A 49 4.86 -17.90 13.62
C LEU A 49 3.65 -16.99 13.84
N SER A 50 3.12 -16.89 15.06
CA SER A 50 2.06 -15.94 15.44
C SER A 50 2.52 -14.48 15.45
N LEU A 51 3.83 -14.21 15.38
CA LEU A 51 4.37 -12.85 15.36
C LEU A 51 3.72 -11.97 14.28
N VAL A 52 3.46 -12.54 13.11
CA VAL A 52 2.88 -11.80 11.97
C VAL A 52 1.43 -11.35 12.19
N GLU A 53 0.74 -11.94 13.16
CA GLU A 53 -0.64 -11.61 13.53
C GLU A 53 -0.70 -10.67 14.73
N ASN A 54 0.44 -10.38 15.38
CA ASN A 54 0.50 -9.50 16.54
C ASN A 54 0.22 -8.04 16.13
N ALA A 55 -0.66 -7.37 16.88
CA ALA A 55 -1.07 -5.99 16.60
C ALA A 55 0.13 -5.02 16.52
N GLY A 56 1.09 -5.13 17.46
CA GLY A 56 2.29 -4.28 17.45
C GLY A 56 3.21 -4.53 16.25
N PHE A 57 3.32 -5.78 15.77
CA PHE A 57 4.11 -6.09 14.58
C PHE A 57 3.43 -5.57 13.31
N LEU A 58 2.10 -5.65 13.23
CA LEU A 58 1.32 -5.10 12.12
C LEU A 58 1.44 -3.57 12.07
N GLU A 59 1.39 -2.89 13.21
CA GLU A 59 1.56 -1.44 13.30
C GLU A 59 2.99 -1.02 12.90
N TYR A 60 4.00 -1.71 13.42
CA TYR A 60 5.40 -1.49 13.03
C TYR A 60 5.61 -1.70 11.52
N SER A 61 5.10 -2.80 10.97
CA SER A 61 5.23 -3.12 9.55
C SER A 61 4.55 -2.07 8.67
N LYS A 62 3.37 -1.57 9.07
CA LYS A 62 2.68 -0.47 8.37
C LYS A 62 3.45 0.85 8.45
N ALA A 63 4.11 1.13 9.58
CA ALA A 63 4.93 2.33 9.73
C ALA A 63 6.17 2.30 8.82
N LEU A 64 6.79 1.13 8.62
CA LEU A 64 7.92 0.95 7.71
C LEU A 64 7.49 0.95 6.24
N GLN A 65 6.48 0.16 5.91
CA GLN A 65 5.92 0.07 4.57
C GLN A 65 4.38 0.03 4.61
N PRO A 66 3.73 1.18 4.39
CA PRO A 66 2.26 1.26 4.40
C PRO A 66 1.59 0.38 3.33
N LEU A 67 2.33 0.06 2.26
CA LEU A 67 1.85 -0.72 1.12
C LEU A 67 2.11 -2.22 1.27
N TYR A 68 2.85 -2.63 2.31
CA TYR A 68 3.16 -4.03 2.59
C TYR A 68 2.12 -4.61 3.54
N THR A 69 1.60 -5.79 3.20
CA THR A 69 0.73 -6.56 4.08
C THR A 69 1.44 -7.86 4.44
N PRO A 70 1.79 -8.07 5.72
CA PRO A 70 2.45 -9.29 6.15
C PRO A 70 1.64 -10.55 5.78
N PRO A 71 2.31 -11.66 5.44
CA PRO A 71 1.64 -12.92 5.16
C PRO A 71 0.93 -13.44 6.40
N SER A 72 -0.17 -14.17 6.20
CA SER A 72 -0.84 -14.84 7.32
C SER A 72 0.01 -16.00 7.82
N ARG A 73 -0.16 -16.37 9.10
CA ARG A 73 0.55 -17.50 9.69
C ARG A 73 0.37 -18.78 8.89
N LYS A 74 -0.82 -19.01 8.34
CA LYS A 74 -1.11 -20.17 7.49
C LYS A 74 -0.25 -20.17 6.23
N LYS A 75 -0.13 -19.02 5.55
CA LYS A 75 0.72 -18.89 4.37
C LYS A 75 2.16 -19.21 4.69
N LEU A 76 2.69 -18.64 5.79
CA LEU A 76 4.03 -18.98 6.26
C LEU A 76 4.18 -20.49 6.45
N THR A 77 3.26 -21.16 7.13
CA THR A 77 3.33 -22.62 7.36
C THR A 77 3.43 -23.43 6.06
N TYR A 78 2.73 -23.03 4.99
CA TYR A 78 2.83 -23.71 3.69
C TYR A 78 4.12 -23.35 2.94
N ASP A 79 4.54 -22.09 3.01
CA ASP A 79 5.71 -21.55 2.30
C ASP A 79 7.04 -21.85 3.03
N PHE A 80 7.01 -22.40 4.25
CA PHE A 80 8.20 -22.82 5.00
C PHE A 80 8.92 -24.03 4.38
N ASN A 81 8.38 -24.64 3.32
CA ASN A 81 9.09 -25.61 2.49
C ASN A 81 10.07 -24.88 1.55
N PHE A 82 11.22 -24.47 2.09
CA PHE A 82 12.42 -24.11 1.33
C PHE A 82 13.39 -25.29 1.28
#